data_AF-A0A927XXZ2-F1
#
_entry.id   AF-A0A927XXZ2-F1
#
_cell.length_a   1.000
_cell.length_b   1.000
_cell.length_c   1.000
_cell.angle_alpha   90.00
_cell.angle_beta   90.00
_cell.angle_gamma   90.00
#
_symmetry.space_group_name_H-M   'P 1'
#
loop_
_entity.id
_entity.type
_entity.pdbx_description
1 polymer ?
#
loop_
_entity_poly.entity_id
_entity_poly.type
_entity_poly.pdbx_seq_one_letter_code
_entity_poly.pdbx_strand_id
1 'polypeptide(L)'
;MNFFESELKKIIKNTSNVFPATEYIGRACYGFIDKNRRAKIKFESRETLNQYDTLSIEVLDVEKGCIDKNFVRFDDLFGRKKVDNPNFSEGIVPHIWENGKSIDWYVYKLTEEDFEKIGKVVSNFVCLYKDMEMVEYTDLAKLYKKIIQVEMPEVIDNFLELEEMIKGKYNTFYDWIKIAFDYSEDMEEDFGEVADDIYKAFLEVRRKHGSKIAKSIYDAKFITLPNEIEAVGEYLNMGGKTEHIEKLAYSGYFMSCYNEYTFEQKTNVIEFLNMGGNVDEIHEVLKKKEIEIHY
;
A
#
# COMPACT_ATOMS: atom_id res chain seq x y z
N MET A 1 -14.91 -24.18 5.55
CA MET A 1 -15.33 -23.24 4.50
C MET A 1 -16.82 -23.39 4.28
N ASN A 2 -17.61 -22.33 4.43
CA ASN A 2 -19.06 -22.38 4.20
C ASN A 2 -19.41 -22.10 2.72
N PHE A 3 -20.66 -22.38 2.32
CA PHE A 3 -21.11 -22.20 0.93
C PHE A 3 -20.86 -20.77 0.41
N PHE A 4 -21.23 -19.75 1.19
CA PHE A 4 -21.04 -18.35 0.78
C PHE A 4 -19.57 -17.99 0.59
N GLU A 5 -18.69 -18.46 1.47
CA GLU A 5 -17.24 -18.25 1.33
C GLU A 5 -16.72 -18.86 0.02
N SER A 6 -17.15 -20.07 -0.34
CA SER A 6 -16.79 -20.72 -1.60
C SER A 6 -17.24 -19.91 -2.82
N GLU A 7 -18.49 -19.42 -2.81
CA GLU A 7 -19.03 -18.63 -3.92
C GLU A 7 -18.39 -17.24 -4.01
N LEU A 8 -18.12 -16.59 -2.86
CA LEU A 8 -17.39 -15.33 -2.82
C LEU A 8 -15.97 -15.49 -3.37
N LYS A 9 -15.26 -16.58 -3.06
CA LYS A 9 -13.93 -16.85 -3.64
C LYS A 9 -13.96 -16.93 -5.16
N LYS A 10 -15.02 -17.48 -5.76
CA LYS A 10 -15.19 -17.49 -7.24
C LYS A 10 -15.40 -16.08 -7.81
N ILE A 11 -16.18 -15.24 -7.12
CA ILE A 11 -16.35 -13.83 -7.49
C ILE A 11 -15.00 -13.10 -7.40
N ILE A 12 -14.30 -13.22 -6.28
CA ILE A 12 -13.02 -12.54 -6.02
C ILE A 12 -11.96 -12.94 -7.03
N LYS A 13 -11.85 -14.22 -7.38
CA LYS A 13 -10.96 -14.72 -8.44
C LYS A 13 -11.18 -14.00 -9.78
N ASN A 14 -12.41 -13.56 -10.04
CA ASN A 14 -12.84 -12.87 -11.25
C ASN A 14 -12.87 -11.33 -11.10
N THR A 15 -12.43 -10.79 -9.97
CA THR A 15 -12.12 -9.37 -9.85
C THR A 15 -10.74 -9.12 -10.46
N SER A 16 -10.54 -8.06 -11.24
CA SER A 16 -9.30 -7.79 -11.99
C SER A 16 -8.11 -7.44 -11.08
N ASN A 17 -7.76 -8.34 -10.15
CA ASN A 17 -6.82 -8.18 -9.05
C ASN A 17 -7.00 -6.86 -8.29
N VAL A 18 -8.25 -6.43 -8.10
CA VAL A 18 -8.53 -5.13 -7.48
C VAL A 18 -8.17 -5.10 -6.00
N PHE A 19 -8.09 -6.26 -5.34
CA PHE A 19 -7.73 -6.40 -3.93
C PHE A 19 -6.32 -6.99 -3.78
N PRO A 20 -5.36 -6.31 -3.12
CA PRO A 20 -4.07 -6.91 -2.72
C PRO A 20 -4.21 -8.10 -1.77
N ALA A 21 -5.23 -8.11 -0.92
CA ALA A 21 -5.52 -9.19 0.02
C ALA A 21 -7.01 -9.29 0.29
N THR A 22 -7.47 -10.46 0.73
CA THR A 22 -8.86 -10.70 1.11
C THR A 22 -8.95 -11.57 2.36
N GLU A 23 -9.87 -11.22 3.26
CA GLU A 23 -10.20 -12.00 4.46
C GLU A 23 -11.67 -12.44 4.42
N TYR A 24 -11.97 -13.62 4.94
CA TYR A 24 -13.32 -14.18 4.95
C TYR A 24 -13.80 -14.39 6.38
N ILE A 25 -14.83 -13.65 6.78
CA ILE A 25 -15.37 -13.69 8.15
C ILE A 25 -16.87 -13.96 8.07
N GLY A 26 -17.28 -15.13 8.55
CA GLY A 26 -18.68 -15.57 8.45
C GLY A 26 -19.12 -15.74 6.99
N ARG A 27 -20.18 -15.03 6.58
CA ARG A 27 -20.75 -15.07 5.23
C ARG A 27 -20.29 -13.91 4.33
N ALA A 28 -19.22 -13.21 4.71
CA ALA A 28 -18.73 -12.03 4.01
C ALA A 28 -17.24 -12.15 3.68
N CYS A 29 -16.87 -11.51 2.57
CA CYS A 29 -15.49 -11.27 2.15
C CYS A 29 -15.14 -9.80 2.44
N TYR A 30 -13.94 -9.56 2.94
CA TYR A 30 -13.35 -8.25 3.14
C TYR A 30 -12.13 -8.12 2.23
N GLY A 31 -12.27 -7.40 1.11
CA GLY A 31 -11.17 -7.10 0.20
C GLY A 31 -10.48 -5.80 0.59
N PHE A 32 -9.17 -5.83 0.78
CA PHE A 32 -8.39 -4.63 1.10
C PHE A 32 -8.29 -3.77 -0.17
N ILE A 33 -8.67 -2.48 -0.08
CA ILE A 33 -8.53 -1.54 -1.19
C ILE A 33 -7.18 -0.81 -1.05
N ASP A 34 -6.88 -0.33 0.15
CA ASP A 34 -5.61 0.30 0.56
C ASP A 34 -5.43 0.21 2.09
N LYS A 35 -4.55 1.03 2.67
CA LYS A 35 -4.26 1.10 4.11
C LYS A 35 -5.48 1.40 4.99
N ASN A 36 -6.41 2.22 4.50
CA ASN A 36 -7.54 2.78 5.25
C ASN A 36 -8.88 2.23 4.77
N ARG A 37 -8.98 1.75 3.51
CA ARG A 37 -10.24 1.31 2.91
C ARG A 37 -10.30 -0.19 2.66
N ARG A 38 -11.49 -0.78 2.89
CA ARG A 38 -11.81 -2.19 2.66
C ARG A 38 -13.18 -2.29 1.99
N ALA A 39 -13.34 -3.18 1.02
CA ALA A 39 -14.64 -3.56 0.49
C ALA A 39 -15.19 -4.76 1.27
N LYS A 40 -16.40 -4.67 1.80
CA LYS A 40 -17.15 -5.80 2.36
C LYS A 40 -18.18 -6.29 1.36
N ILE A 41 -18.05 -7.54 0.95
CA ILE A 41 -18.87 -8.18 -0.08
C ILE A 41 -19.61 -9.36 0.52
N LYS A 42 -20.92 -9.43 0.32
CA LYS A 42 -21.75 -10.54 0.79
C LYS A 42 -23.00 -10.71 -0.06
N PHE A 43 -23.52 -11.92 -0.09
CA PHE A 43 -24.86 -12.19 -0.60
C PHE A 43 -25.91 -11.73 0.42
N GLU A 44 -26.96 -11.06 -0.04
CA GLU A 44 -28.10 -10.62 0.76
C GLU A 44 -29.41 -11.14 0.20
N SER A 45 -30.35 -11.40 1.10
CA SER A 45 -31.75 -11.72 0.81
C SER A 45 -32.57 -10.46 1.02
N ARG A 46 -33.14 -9.91 -0.06
CA ARG A 46 -33.85 -8.62 -0.04
C ARG A 46 -35.33 -8.74 -0.29
N GLU A 47 -35.74 -9.63 -1.19
CA GLU A 47 -37.15 -9.76 -1.58
C GLU A 47 -37.84 -10.90 -0.85
N THR A 48 -37.21 -12.07 -0.83
CA THR A 48 -37.77 -13.28 -0.24
C THR A 48 -36.82 -13.87 0.78
N LEU A 49 -37.32 -14.13 1.99
CA LEU A 49 -36.53 -14.67 3.10
C LEU A 49 -35.80 -15.95 2.68
N ASN A 50 -34.51 -16.03 3.02
CA ASN A 50 -33.60 -17.13 2.70
C ASN A 50 -33.31 -17.34 1.20
N GLN A 51 -33.82 -16.48 0.32
CA GLN A 51 -33.40 -16.39 -1.07
C GLN A 51 -32.45 -15.21 -1.23
N TYR A 52 -31.18 -15.50 -1.51
CA TYR A 52 -30.14 -14.48 -1.69
C TYR A 52 -30.05 -14.13 -3.17
N ASP A 53 -30.69 -13.02 -3.50
CA ASP A 53 -30.96 -12.50 -4.85
C ASP A 53 -30.09 -11.28 -5.19
N THR A 54 -29.25 -10.85 -4.24
CA THR A 54 -28.52 -9.60 -4.34
C THR A 54 -27.10 -9.73 -3.81
N LEU A 55 -26.14 -9.10 -4.49
CA LEU A 55 -24.80 -8.88 -3.94
C LEU A 55 -24.72 -7.48 -3.31
N SER A 56 -24.34 -7.42 -2.05
CA SER A 56 -24.02 -6.18 -1.36
C SER A 56 -22.52 -5.92 -1.44
N ILE A 57 -22.13 -4.70 -1.82
CA ILE A 57 -20.75 -4.23 -1.83
C ILE A 57 -20.70 -2.94 -1.00
N GLU A 58 -20.03 -2.98 0.14
CA GLU A 58 -19.85 -1.83 1.04
C GLU A 58 -18.38 -1.39 1.00
N VAL A 59 -18.10 -0.11 0.86
CA VAL A 59 -16.76 0.45 1.06
C VAL A 59 -16.68 1.00 2.48
N LEU A 60 -15.71 0.51 3.23
CA LEU A 60 -15.46 0.83 4.63
C LEU A 60 -14.14 1.58 4.73
N ASP A 61 -14.14 2.72 5.40
CA ASP A 61 -12.96 3.45 5.85
C ASP A 61 -12.75 3.20 7.35
N VAL A 62 -11.49 3.06 7.79
CA VAL A 62 -11.15 2.77 9.20
C VAL A 62 -11.65 3.86 10.15
N GLU A 63 -11.62 5.12 9.75
CA GLU A 63 -11.98 6.26 10.59
C GLU A 63 -13.46 6.62 10.43
N LYS A 64 -13.99 6.48 9.22
CA LYS A 64 -15.35 6.95 8.87
C LYS A 64 -16.40 5.86 8.86
N GLY A 65 -16.02 4.60 8.96
CA GLY A 65 -16.95 3.47 8.83
C GLY A 65 -17.41 3.28 7.38
N CYS A 66 -18.66 2.90 7.15
CA CYS A 66 -19.18 2.69 5.80
C CYS A 66 -19.35 4.04 5.07
N ILE A 67 -18.56 4.24 4.01
CA ILE A 67 -18.57 5.49 3.22
C ILE A 67 -19.43 5.38 1.96
N ASP A 68 -19.63 4.17 1.42
CA ASP A 68 -20.61 3.92 0.36
C ASP A 68 -21.06 2.46 0.38
N LYS A 69 -22.25 2.21 -0.17
CA LYS A 69 -22.87 0.90 -0.28
C LYS A 69 -23.67 0.78 -1.57
N ASN A 70 -23.36 -0.25 -2.35
CA ASN A 70 -24.11 -0.60 -3.55
C ASN A 70 -24.72 -2.01 -3.44
N PHE A 71 -25.85 -2.17 -4.11
CA PHE A 71 -26.67 -3.35 -4.09
C PHE A 71 -26.95 -3.79 -5.52
N VAL A 72 -26.32 -4.89 -5.92
CA VAL A 72 -26.41 -5.42 -7.28
C VAL A 72 -27.41 -6.57 -7.27
N ARG A 73 -28.66 -6.29 -7.67
CA ARG A 73 -29.68 -7.34 -7.81
C ARG A 73 -29.31 -8.24 -8.99
N PHE A 74 -29.48 -9.55 -8.82
CA PHE A 74 -29.18 -10.51 -9.87
C PHE A 74 -30.13 -10.42 -11.07
N ASP A 75 -31.35 -9.89 -10.86
CA ASP A 75 -32.26 -9.57 -11.97
C ASP A 75 -31.70 -8.44 -12.86
N ASP A 76 -31.15 -7.39 -12.23
CA ASP A 76 -30.55 -6.26 -12.97
C ASP A 76 -29.25 -6.68 -13.68
N LEU A 77 -28.50 -7.64 -13.11
CA LEU A 77 -27.22 -8.10 -13.66
C LEU A 77 -27.34 -9.18 -14.74
N PHE A 78 -28.23 -10.15 -14.55
CA PHE A 78 -28.35 -11.33 -15.41
C PHE A 78 -29.67 -11.42 -16.18
N GLY A 79 -30.70 -10.74 -15.70
CA GLY A 79 -32.08 -11.03 -16.04
C GLY A 79 -32.50 -12.47 -15.70
N ARG A 80 -33.62 -12.89 -16.28
CA ARG A 80 -34.11 -14.27 -16.18
C ARG A 80 -33.30 -15.20 -17.07
N LYS A 81 -32.80 -16.29 -16.49
CA LYS A 81 -32.08 -17.34 -17.19
C LYS A 81 -33.04 -18.45 -17.58
N LYS A 82 -33.05 -18.84 -18.86
CA LYS A 82 -33.81 -19.98 -19.34
C LYS A 82 -33.25 -21.27 -18.77
N VAL A 83 -34.14 -22.16 -18.35
CA VAL A 83 -33.82 -23.45 -17.73
C VAL A 83 -34.72 -24.54 -18.29
N ASP A 84 -34.23 -25.77 -18.35
CA ASP A 84 -35.03 -26.92 -18.74
C ASP A 84 -35.85 -27.42 -17.54
N ASN A 85 -36.82 -26.61 -17.11
CA ASN A 85 -37.73 -26.93 -16.02
C ASN A 85 -39.12 -26.35 -16.32
N PRO A 86 -40.17 -27.19 -16.47
CA PRO A 86 -41.52 -26.75 -16.81
C PRO A 86 -42.13 -25.71 -15.85
N ASN A 87 -41.70 -25.69 -14.59
CA ASN A 87 -42.19 -24.72 -13.60
C ASN A 87 -41.65 -23.29 -13.82
N PHE A 88 -40.64 -23.13 -14.67
CA PHE A 88 -39.96 -21.86 -14.95
C PHE A 88 -39.90 -21.60 -16.45
N SER A 89 -41.05 -21.65 -17.13
CA SER A 89 -41.16 -21.42 -18.58
C SER A 89 -40.61 -20.05 -19.03
N GLU A 90 -40.79 -19.02 -18.20
CA GLU A 90 -40.26 -17.66 -18.41
C GLU A 90 -38.81 -17.50 -17.93
N GLY A 91 -38.17 -18.60 -17.49
CA GLY A 91 -36.88 -18.58 -16.84
C GLY A 91 -36.93 -18.11 -15.38
N ILE A 92 -35.78 -18.17 -14.73
CA ILE A 92 -35.60 -17.86 -13.31
C ILE A 92 -34.49 -16.82 -13.13
N VAL A 93 -34.68 -15.86 -12.22
CA VAL A 93 -33.60 -15.00 -11.78
C VAL A 93 -32.65 -15.84 -10.91
N PRO A 94 -31.34 -15.91 -11.22
CA PRO A 94 -30.40 -16.65 -10.39
C PRO A 94 -30.41 -16.17 -8.95
N HIS A 95 -30.49 -17.10 -8.00
CA HIS A 95 -30.38 -16.80 -6.57
C HIS A 95 -29.96 -18.04 -5.80
N ILE A 96 -29.41 -17.84 -4.61
CA ILE A 96 -29.10 -18.91 -3.66
C ILE A 96 -30.33 -19.12 -2.78
N TRP A 97 -30.73 -20.36 -2.54
CA TRP A 97 -31.81 -20.66 -1.61
C TRP A 97 -31.31 -21.51 -0.43
N GLU A 98 -31.50 -20.99 0.78
CA GLU A 98 -31.24 -21.70 2.03
C GLU A 98 -32.54 -22.32 2.55
N ASN A 99 -32.74 -23.61 2.25
CA ASN A 99 -33.88 -24.39 2.72
C ASN A 99 -33.46 -25.32 3.86
N GLY A 100 -33.61 -24.83 5.09
CA GLY A 100 -33.25 -25.57 6.30
C GLY A 100 -31.75 -25.84 6.38
N LYS A 101 -31.34 -27.09 6.13
CA LYS A 101 -29.91 -27.49 6.13
C LYS A 101 -29.27 -27.51 4.73
N SER A 102 -30.07 -27.32 3.67
CA SER A 102 -29.58 -27.29 2.29
C SER A 102 -29.43 -25.85 1.85
N ILE A 103 -28.26 -25.52 1.30
CA ILE A 103 -27.99 -24.22 0.69
C ILE A 103 -27.30 -24.45 -0.65
N ASP A 104 -27.87 -23.87 -1.69
CA ASP A 104 -27.30 -23.95 -3.02
C ASP A 104 -27.92 -22.91 -3.98
N TRP A 105 -27.30 -22.71 -5.14
CA TRP A 105 -27.94 -22.03 -6.26
C TRP A 105 -29.20 -22.78 -6.70
N TYR A 106 -30.34 -22.10 -6.69
CA TYR A 106 -31.63 -22.73 -6.95
C TYR A 106 -31.93 -22.78 -8.45
N VAL A 107 -32.11 -24.00 -8.96
CA VAL A 107 -32.46 -24.33 -10.36
C VAL A 107 -31.38 -23.96 -11.39
N TYR A 108 -30.90 -22.72 -11.40
CA TYR A 108 -29.83 -22.26 -12.27
C TYR A 108 -28.51 -22.14 -11.49
N LYS A 109 -27.48 -22.90 -11.88
CA LYS A 109 -26.12 -22.74 -11.37
C LYS A 109 -25.40 -21.66 -12.17
N LEU A 110 -24.79 -20.69 -11.48
CA LEU A 110 -23.95 -19.71 -12.16
C LEU A 110 -22.81 -20.40 -12.89
N THR A 111 -22.56 -19.92 -14.11
CA THR A 111 -21.44 -20.31 -14.96
C THR A 111 -20.22 -19.44 -14.67
N GLU A 112 -19.05 -19.78 -15.22
CA GLU A 112 -17.87 -18.92 -15.10
C GLU A 112 -18.12 -17.52 -15.71
N GLU A 113 -18.84 -17.43 -16.83
CA GLU A 113 -19.21 -16.14 -17.44
C GLU A 113 -20.07 -15.28 -16.51
N ASP A 114 -20.96 -15.91 -15.72
CA ASP A 114 -21.75 -15.18 -14.74
C ASP A 114 -20.88 -14.66 -13.58
N PHE A 115 -19.89 -15.45 -13.13
CA PHE A 115 -18.91 -15.00 -12.13
C PHE A 115 -18.01 -13.88 -12.65
N GLU A 116 -17.60 -13.93 -13.92
CA GLU A 116 -16.86 -12.85 -14.59
C GLU A 116 -17.66 -11.54 -14.59
N LYS A 117 -18.97 -11.60 -14.90
CA LYS A 117 -19.86 -10.43 -14.85
C LYS A 117 -19.94 -9.83 -13.45
N ILE A 118 -20.12 -10.67 -12.42
CA ILE A 118 -20.13 -10.20 -11.02
C ILE A 118 -18.77 -9.58 -10.66
N GLY A 119 -17.68 -10.27 -10.98
CA GLY A 119 -16.32 -9.82 -10.70
C GLY A 119 -16.01 -8.46 -11.33
N LYS A 120 -16.46 -8.22 -12.56
CA LYS A 120 -16.36 -6.92 -13.23
C LYS A 120 -17.15 -5.83 -12.53
N VAL A 121 -18.37 -6.10 -12.07
CA VAL A 121 -19.18 -5.11 -11.32
C VAL A 121 -18.51 -4.75 -10.00
N VAL A 122 -18.03 -5.74 -9.25
CA VAL A 122 -17.28 -5.51 -8.01
C VAL A 122 -16.02 -4.69 -8.29
N SER A 123 -15.27 -5.04 -9.33
CA SER A 123 -14.04 -4.33 -9.72
C SER A 123 -14.34 -2.87 -10.05
N ASN A 124 -15.32 -2.63 -10.93
CA ASN A 124 -15.68 -1.28 -11.36
C ASN A 124 -16.12 -0.40 -10.18
N PHE A 125 -16.97 -0.94 -9.30
CA PHE A 125 -17.44 -0.19 -8.14
C PHE A 125 -16.31 0.14 -7.17
N VAL A 126 -15.48 -0.84 -6.83
CA VAL A 126 -14.36 -0.65 -5.90
C VAL A 126 -13.29 0.28 -6.47
N CYS A 127 -13.03 0.23 -7.77
CA CYS A 127 -12.04 1.11 -8.41
C CYS A 127 -12.40 2.60 -8.33
N LEU A 128 -13.66 2.98 -8.15
CA LEU A 128 -14.06 4.37 -7.89
C LEU A 128 -13.46 4.92 -6.58
N TYR A 129 -13.12 4.03 -5.66
CA TYR A 129 -12.59 4.32 -4.34
C TYR A 129 -11.10 3.98 -4.22
N LYS A 130 -10.43 3.67 -5.34
CA LYS A 130 -8.98 3.61 -5.37
C LYS A 130 -8.46 5.01 -5.61
N ASP A 131 -7.47 5.43 -4.83
CA ASP A 131 -6.77 6.68 -5.14
C ASP A 131 -6.14 6.52 -6.53
N MET A 132 -6.44 7.42 -7.48
CA MET A 132 -5.91 7.32 -8.84
C MET A 132 -4.38 7.45 -8.89
N GLU A 133 -3.76 8.14 -7.92
CA GLU A 133 -2.31 8.13 -7.73
C GLU A 133 -1.75 6.74 -7.34
N MET A 134 -2.59 5.83 -6.84
CA MET A 134 -2.20 4.45 -6.49
C MET A 134 -2.44 3.45 -7.63
N VAL A 135 -3.25 3.74 -8.65
CA VAL A 135 -3.62 2.74 -9.68
C VAL A 135 -2.47 2.44 -10.64
N GLU A 136 -1.68 3.44 -11.04
CA GLU A 136 -0.41 3.22 -11.76
C GLU A 136 0.64 2.55 -10.86
N TYR A 137 0.69 2.96 -9.58
CA TYR A 137 1.64 2.46 -8.59
C TYR A 137 1.42 1.00 -8.18
N THR A 138 0.17 0.51 -8.15
CA THR A 138 -0.15 -0.83 -7.65
C THR A 138 0.13 -1.91 -8.70
N ASP A 139 -0.05 -1.62 -9.98
CA ASP A 139 0.27 -2.56 -11.06
C ASP A 139 1.77 -2.60 -11.33
N LEU A 140 2.47 -1.48 -11.19
CA LEU A 140 3.93 -1.42 -11.14
C LEU A 140 4.49 -2.17 -9.92
N ALA A 141 4.00 -1.93 -8.71
CA ALA A 141 4.44 -2.66 -7.51
C ALA A 141 4.18 -4.18 -7.58
N LYS A 142 3.10 -4.62 -8.24
CA LYS A 142 2.84 -6.04 -8.51
C LYS A 142 3.78 -6.62 -9.56
N LEU A 143 4.09 -5.85 -10.60
CA LEU A 143 5.08 -6.22 -11.62
C LEU A 143 6.47 -6.33 -10.99
N TYR A 144 6.90 -5.33 -10.21
CA TYR A 144 8.17 -5.31 -9.48
C TYR A 144 8.27 -6.43 -8.45
N LYS A 145 7.23 -6.67 -7.65
CA LYS A 145 7.21 -7.81 -6.74
C LYS A 145 7.43 -9.13 -7.48
N LYS A 146 6.81 -9.30 -8.66
CA LYS A 146 6.92 -10.55 -9.43
C LYS A 146 8.27 -10.68 -10.14
N ILE A 147 8.86 -9.59 -10.62
CA ILE A 147 10.18 -9.57 -11.25
C ILE A 147 11.25 -9.83 -10.19
N ILE A 148 11.25 -9.08 -9.09
CA ILE A 148 12.24 -9.21 -8.02
C ILE A 148 12.13 -10.59 -7.33
N GLN A 149 10.92 -11.12 -7.09
CA GLN A 149 10.76 -12.47 -6.53
C GLN A 149 11.31 -13.59 -7.42
N VAL A 150 11.41 -13.36 -8.74
CA VAL A 150 11.86 -14.37 -9.70
C VAL A 150 13.33 -14.18 -10.05
N GLU A 151 13.79 -12.94 -10.16
CA GLU A 151 15.12 -12.59 -10.66
C GLU A 151 16.12 -12.30 -9.53
N MET A 152 15.66 -11.76 -8.39
CA MET A 152 16.53 -11.28 -7.30
C MET A 152 15.92 -11.51 -5.89
N PRO A 153 15.60 -12.77 -5.51
CA PRO A 153 14.94 -13.08 -4.24
C PRO A 153 15.74 -12.61 -3.01
N GLU A 154 17.06 -12.59 -3.11
CA GLU A 154 17.98 -12.13 -2.05
C GLU A 154 17.72 -10.67 -1.62
N VAL A 155 17.29 -9.81 -2.55
CA VAL A 155 16.99 -8.41 -2.23
C VAL A 155 15.79 -8.32 -1.28
N ILE A 156 14.78 -9.15 -1.51
CA ILE A 156 13.58 -9.20 -0.66
C ILE A 156 13.94 -9.71 0.73
N ASP A 157 14.75 -10.77 0.80
CA ASP A 157 15.20 -11.34 2.07
C ASP A 157 16.01 -10.31 2.88
N ASN A 158 16.93 -9.57 2.23
CA ASN A 158 17.71 -8.52 2.87
C ASN A 158 16.84 -7.40 3.44
N PHE A 159 15.84 -6.93 2.67
CA PHE A 159 14.94 -5.86 3.12
C PHE A 159 13.97 -6.33 4.22
N LEU A 160 13.54 -7.58 4.20
CA LEU A 160 12.77 -8.20 5.28
C LEU A 160 13.60 -8.32 6.56
N GLU A 161 14.83 -8.83 6.44
CA GLU A 161 15.77 -8.90 7.56
C GLU A 161 16.03 -7.51 8.13
N LEU A 162 16.20 -6.50 7.26
CA LEU A 162 16.37 -5.11 7.67
C LEU A 162 15.19 -4.59 8.48
N GLU A 163 13.95 -4.81 8.02
CA GLU A 163 12.73 -4.38 8.73
C GLU A 163 12.63 -5.02 10.12
N GLU A 164 12.86 -6.33 10.20
CA GLU A 164 12.86 -7.07 11.46
C GLU A 164 13.95 -6.56 12.40
N MET A 165 15.16 -6.39 11.87
CA MET A 165 16.32 -5.94 12.62
C MET A 165 16.09 -4.53 13.19
N ILE A 166 15.60 -3.59 12.37
CA ILE A 166 15.31 -2.20 12.76
C ILE A 166 14.06 -2.10 13.64
N LYS A 167 13.19 -3.12 13.62
CA LYS A 167 11.83 -3.08 14.20
C LYS A 167 10.99 -1.96 13.60
N GLY A 168 11.10 -1.83 12.28
CA GLY A 168 10.35 -0.88 11.47
C GLY A 168 8.86 -1.15 11.48
N LYS A 169 8.08 -0.21 10.97
CA LYS A 169 6.65 -0.37 10.75
C LYS A 169 6.42 -1.47 9.71
N TYR A 170 5.55 -2.41 10.02
CA TYR A 170 5.22 -3.55 9.17
C TYR A 170 4.98 -3.15 7.69
N ASN A 171 5.62 -3.88 6.77
CA ASN A 171 5.56 -3.71 5.32
C ASN A 171 6.19 -2.42 4.76
N THR A 172 6.99 -1.69 5.54
CA THR A 172 7.75 -0.54 5.04
C THR A 172 8.88 -0.97 4.10
N PHE A 173 9.36 -2.21 4.21
CA PHE A 173 10.36 -2.76 3.29
C PHE A 173 9.93 -2.72 1.81
N TYR A 174 8.62 -2.82 1.52
CA TYR A 174 8.11 -2.65 0.15
C TYR A 174 8.31 -1.24 -0.39
N ASP A 175 8.17 -0.23 0.46
CA ASP A 175 8.40 1.16 0.07
C ASP A 175 9.89 1.39 -0.23
N TRP A 176 10.79 0.75 0.52
CA TRP A 176 12.24 0.82 0.27
C TRP A 176 12.66 0.11 -1.02
N ILE A 177 12.08 -1.05 -1.33
CA ILE A 177 12.28 -1.73 -2.62
C ILE A 177 11.86 -0.83 -3.79
N LYS A 178 10.71 -0.16 -3.64
CA LYS A 178 10.20 0.76 -4.64
C LYS A 178 11.12 1.98 -4.82
N ILE A 179 11.59 2.56 -3.71
CA ILE A 179 12.57 3.65 -3.72
C ILE A 179 13.85 3.24 -4.47
N ALA A 180 14.37 2.05 -4.20
CA ALA A 180 15.55 1.52 -4.88
C ALA A 180 15.31 1.39 -6.39
N PHE A 181 14.12 0.92 -6.77
CA PHE A 181 13.74 0.76 -8.17
C PHE A 181 13.61 2.11 -8.90
N ASP A 182 12.83 3.04 -8.34
CA ASP A 182 12.60 4.37 -8.94
C ASP A 182 13.96 5.07 -9.16
N TYR A 183 14.88 4.97 -8.19
CA TYR A 183 16.23 5.52 -8.33
C TYR A 183 17.06 4.80 -9.40
N SER A 184 17.01 3.46 -9.45
CA SER A 184 17.77 2.68 -10.44
C SER A 184 17.36 3.02 -11.87
N GLU A 185 16.07 3.28 -12.13
CA GLU A 185 15.60 3.71 -13.45
C GLU A 185 16.00 5.16 -13.74
N ASP A 186 15.81 6.07 -12.78
CA ASP A 186 16.10 7.50 -12.98
C ASP A 186 17.59 7.79 -13.22
N MET A 187 18.47 7.01 -12.59
CA MET A 187 19.93 7.15 -12.71
C MET A 187 20.58 6.15 -13.66
N GLU A 188 19.80 5.25 -14.28
CA GLU A 188 20.30 4.14 -15.11
C GLU A 188 21.35 3.26 -14.37
N GLU A 189 21.13 3.02 -13.07
CA GLU A 189 22.00 2.20 -12.21
C GLU A 189 21.44 0.76 -12.02
N ASP A 190 22.28 -0.18 -11.59
CA ASP A 190 21.82 -1.53 -11.30
C ASP A 190 20.96 -1.57 -10.02
N PHE A 191 19.74 -2.07 -10.13
CA PHE A 191 18.80 -2.16 -9.00
C PHE A 191 19.36 -2.93 -7.80
N GLY A 192 20.12 -4.00 -8.03
CA GLY A 192 20.72 -4.81 -6.96
C GLY A 192 21.76 -4.04 -6.17
N GLU A 193 22.61 -3.27 -6.88
CA GLU A 193 23.60 -2.39 -6.26
C GLU A 193 22.92 -1.30 -5.43
N VAL A 194 21.90 -0.63 -5.99
CA VAL A 194 21.13 0.41 -5.27
C VAL A 194 20.47 -0.18 -4.01
N ALA A 195 19.85 -1.35 -4.12
CA ALA A 195 19.21 -2.03 -3.00
C ALA A 195 20.21 -2.40 -1.89
N ASP A 196 21.37 -2.92 -2.25
CA ASP A 196 22.44 -3.27 -1.32
C ASP A 196 23.03 -2.03 -0.63
N ASP A 197 23.18 -0.92 -1.37
CA ASP A 197 23.65 0.34 -0.80
C ASP A 197 22.65 0.94 0.20
N ILE A 198 21.34 0.87 -0.09
CA ILE A 198 20.30 1.29 0.87
C ILE A 198 20.38 0.41 2.13
N TYR A 199 20.50 -0.91 1.97
CA TYR A 199 20.64 -1.83 3.09
C TYR A 199 21.85 -1.50 3.96
N LYS A 200 23.02 -1.31 3.34
CA LYS A 200 24.27 -0.94 4.02
C LYS A 200 24.17 0.41 4.73
N ALA A 201 23.55 1.41 4.11
CA ALA A 201 23.38 2.73 4.73
C ALA A 201 22.58 2.64 6.04
N PHE A 202 21.52 1.83 6.08
CA PHE A 202 20.78 1.59 7.31
C PHE A 202 21.57 0.84 8.38
N LEU A 203 22.42 -0.13 7.99
CA LEU A 203 23.33 -0.78 8.93
C LEU A 203 24.30 0.23 9.54
N GLU A 204 24.87 1.12 8.73
CA GLU A 204 25.79 2.15 9.19
C GLU A 204 25.13 3.17 10.12
N VAL A 205 23.94 3.66 9.78
CA VAL A 205 23.17 4.56 10.67
C VAL A 205 22.89 3.87 12.00
N ARG A 206 22.43 2.61 11.97
CA ARG A 206 22.19 1.84 13.19
C ARG A 206 23.48 1.69 14.02
N ARG A 207 24.61 1.41 13.36
CA ARG A 207 25.90 1.20 14.01
C ARG A 207 26.45 2.49 14.63
N LYS A 208 26.37 3.62 13.92
CA LYS A 208 26.90 4.93 14.34
C LYS A 208 25.97 5.68 15.30
N HIS A 209 24.66 5.63 15.06
CA HIS A 209 23.67 6.50 15.71
C HIS A 209 22.58 5.74 16.48
N GLY A 210 22.57 4.40 16.41
CA GLY A 210 21.69 3.55 17.19
C GLY A 210 20.34 3.27 16.55
N SER A 211 19.66 2.24 17.07
CA SER A 211 18.44 1.69 16.47
C SER A 211 17.24 2.65 16.46
N LYS A 212 17.16 3.61 17.40
CA LYS A 212 16.06 4.57 17.45
C LYS A 212 16.09 5.54 16.26
N ILE A 213 17.28 6.03 15.91
CA ILE A 213 17.47 6.93 14.78
C ILE A 213 17.25 6.15 13.48
N ALA A 214 17.88 4.98 13.34
CA ALA A 214 17.68 4.11 12.18
C ALA A 214 16.18 3.81 11.93
N LYS A 215 15.44 3.46 12.99
CA LYS A 215 14.00 3.25 12.90
C LYS A 215 13.23 4.51 12.50
N SER A 216 13.58 5.65 13.09
CA SER A 216 12.90 6.91 12.77
C SER A 216 13.07 7.25 11.29
N ILE A 217 14.24 7.03 10.71
CA ILE A 217 14.48 7.24 9.27
C ILE A 217 13.71 6.21 8.45
N TYR A 218 13.81 4.93 8.82
CA TYR A 218 13.17 3.82 8.13
C TYR A 218 11.65 3.99 8.02
N ASP A 219 10.99 4.39 9.11
CA ASP A 219 9.53 4.54 9.18
C ASP A 219 9.02 5.81 8.48
N ALA A 220 9.87 6.82 8.40
CA ALA A 220 9.52 8.15 7.95
C ALA A 220 9.59 8.30 6.42
N LYS A 221 10.43 7.49 5.75
CA LYS A 221 10.49 7.38 4.28
C LYS A 221 10.77 8.70 3.57
N PHE A 222 11.36 9.67 4.26
CA PHE A 222 11.39 11.03 3.77
C PHE A 222 12.46 11.31 2.73
N ILE A 223 13.38 10.38 2.45
CA ILE A 223 14.51 10.52 1.50
C ILE A 223 15.16 9.17 1.16
N THR A 224 15.67 9.06 -0.06
CA THR A 224 15.71 7.84 -0.87
C THR A 224 17.10 7.39 -1.31
N LEU A 225 18.17 8.13 -1.01
CA LEU A 225 19.53 7.80 -1.43
C LEU A 225 20.37 7.20 -0.29
N PRO A 226 21.21 6.18 -0.56
CA PRO A 226 22.15 5.63 0.42
C PRO A 226 22.97 6.69 1.17
N ASN A 227 23.54 7.64 0.44
CA ASN A 227 24.35 8.73 1.01
C ASN A 227 23.52 9.67 1.90
N GLU A 228 22.28 9.94 1.51
CA GLU A 228 21.41 10.83 2.29
C GLU A 228 20.88 10.13 3.55
N ILE A 229 20.67 8.81 3.53
CA ILE A 229 20.28 8.02 4.72
C ILE A 229 21.32 8.18 5.83
N GLU A 230 22.62 8.08 5.50
CA GLU A 230 23.69 8.31 6.46
C GLU A 230 23.73 9.76 6.95
N ALA A 231 23.61 10.73 6.03
CA ALA A 231 23.60 12.15 6.36
C ALA A 231 22.46 12.54 7.31
N VAL A 232 21.25 12.02 7.07
CA VAL A 232 20.08 12.20 7.93
C VAL A 232 20.31 11.56 9.30
N GLY A 233 20.96 10.39 9.34
CA GLY A 233 21.38 9.75 10.58
C GLY A 233 22.26 10.65 11.45
N GLU A 234 23.26 11.29 10.83
CA GLU A 234 24.12 12.25 11.51
C GLU A 234 23.34 13.48 11.98
N TYR A 235 22.51 14.06 11.11
CA TYR A 235 21.67 15.23 11.42
C TYR A 235 20.77 15.00 12.64
N LEU A 236 20.06 13.87 12.67
CA LEU A 236 19.21 13.51 13.80
C LEU A 236 20.02 13.27 15.07
N ASN A 237 21.18 12.63 14.94
CA ASN A 237 22.08 12.39 16.07
C ASN A 237 22.63 13.70 16.66
N MET A 238 22.82 14.72 15.83
CA MET A 238 23.25 16.07 16.25
C MET A 238 22.09 16.91 16.84
N GLY A 239 20.88 16.37 16.99
CA GLY A 239 19.74 17.07 17.58
C GLY A 239 18.83 17.78 16.57
N GLY A 240 19.00 17.50 15.28
CA GLY A 240 18.04 17.85 14.25
C GLY A 240 16.70 17.15 14.46
N LYS A 241 15.62 17.75 13.95
CA LYS A 241 14.26 17.21 14.09
C LYS A 241 13.77 16.55 12.82
N THR A 242 12.98 15.49 12.97
CA THR A 242 12.42 14.74 11.84
C THR A 242 11.53 15.58 10.92
N GLU A 243 10.88 16.61 11.46
CA GLU A 243 9.99 17.51 10.72
C GLU A 243 10.70 18.35 9.65
N HIS A 244 12.03 18.50 9.73
CA HIS A 244 12.82 19.26 8.76
C HIS A 244 13.36 18.41 7.62
N ILE A 245 13.43 17.08 7.80
CA ILE A 245 14.18 16.16 6.93
C ILE A 245 13.72 16.26 5.48
N GLU A 246 12.40 16.13 5.24
CA GLU A 246 11.82 16.13 3.89
C GLU A 246 12.22 17.41 3.13
N LYS A 247 12.01 18.58 3.73
CA LYS A 247 12.37 19.87 3.12
C LYS A 247 13.87 19.99 2.90
N LEU A 248 14.70 19.51 3.83
CA LEU A 248 16.15 19.61 3.74
C LEU A 248 16.72 18.80 2.56
N ALA A 249 16.16 17.65 2.23
CA ALA A 249 16.62 16.99 1.01
C ALA A 249 16.04 17.53 -0.26
N TYR A 250 14.80 18.02 -0.24
CA TYR A 250 14.29 18.76 -1.40
C TYR A 250 15.18 19.97 -1.72
N SER A 251 15.80 20.60 -0.71
CA SER A 251 16.80 21.65 -0.92
C SER A 251 18.19 21.13 -1.30
N GLY A 252 18.40 19.80 -1.39
CA GLY A 252 19.67 19.17 -1.70
C GLY A 252 20.70 19.21 -0.57
N TYR A 253 20.29 19.50 0.67
CA TYR A 253 21.22 19.67 1.81
C TYR A 253 22.00 18.39 2.13
N PHE A 254 21.36 17.22 1.99
CA PHE A 254 21.95 15.92 2.32
C PHE A 254 22.72 15.26 1.16
N MET A 255 22.77 15.88 -0.02
CA MET A 255 23.46 15.36 -1.19
C MET A 255 24.99 15.35 -1.01
N SER A 256 25.76 15.07 -2.08
CA SER A 256 27.22 14.86 -2.04
C SER A 256 28.03 15.92 -1.27
N CYS A 257 27.60 17.18 -1.27
CA CYS A 257 28.26 18.26 -0.53
C CYS A 257 28.09 18.21 0.99
N TYR A 258 27.18 17.38 1.53
CA TYR A 258 26.92 17.30 2.97
C TYR A 258 28.17 16.92 3.78
N ASN A 259 29.00 16.03 3.23
CA ASN A 259 30.25 15.61 3.86
C ASN A 259 31.35 16.68 3.80
N GLU A 260 31.19 17.71 2.98
CA GLU A 260 32.11 18.83 2.87
C GLU A 260 31.83 19.91 3.93
N TYR A 261 30.61 19.93 4.51
CA TYR A 261 30.27 20.87 5.57
C TYR A 261 31.01 20.54 6.86
N THR A 262 31.53 21.59 7.51
CA THR A 262 32.16 21.45 8.82
C THR A 262 31.13 21.09 9.89
N PHE A 263 31.59 20.52 11.01
CA PHE A 263 30.74 20.26 12.17
C PHE A 263 29.99 21.51 12.65
N GLU A 264 30.66 22.67 12.62
CA GLU A 264 30.06 23.95 13.00
C GLU A 264 28.97 24.38 12.02
N GLN A 265 29.21 24.28 10.70
CA GLN A 265 28.21 24.59 9.69
C GLN A 265 26.95 23.72 9.86
N LYS A 266 27.14 22.42 10.06
CA LYS A 266 26.03 21.47 10.32
C LYS A 266 25.27 21.84 11.60
N THR A 267 25.97 22.20 12.67
CA THR A 267 25.37 22.59 13.96
C THR A 267 24.58 23.90 13.83
N ASN A 268 25.14 24.91 13.14
CA ASN A 268 24.47 26.20 12.93
C ASN A 268 23.15 26.04 12.14
N VAL A 269 23.13 25.15 11.14
CA VAL A 269 21.89 24.84 10.40
C VAL A 269 20.86 24.19 11.33
N ILE A 270 21.27 23.22 12.16
CA ILE A 270 20.37 22.56 13.13
C ILE A 270 19.79 23.57 14.12
N GLU A 271 20.63 24.42 14.71
CA GLU A 271 20.22 25.44 15.67
C GLU A 271 19.24 26.43 15.04
N PHE A 272 19.58 26.94 13.86
CA PHE A 272 18.73 27.87 13.12
C PHE A 272 17.33 27.30 12.87
N LEU A 273 17.23 26.05 12.38
CA LEU A 273 15.94 25.41 12.13
C LEU A 273 15.19 25.10 13.43
N ASN A 274 15.89 24.65 14.47
CA ASN A 274 15.28 24.39 15.77
C ASN A 274 14.72 25.65 16.43
N MET A 275 15.25 26.83 16.11
CA MET A 275 14.73 28.14 16.51
C MET A 275 13.57 28.67 15.63
N GLY A 276 13.12 27.88 14.64
CA GLY A 276 12.02 28.24 13.74
C GLY A 276 12.45 28.91 12.44
N GLY A 277 13.74 28.84 12.08
CA GLY A 277 14.24 29.27 10.78
C GLY A 277 13.66 28.47 9.62
N ASN A 278 13.60 29.07 8.44
CA ASN A 278 13.09 28.41 7.23
C ASN A 278 14.20 27.65 6.49
N VAL A 279 13.90 26.43 6.03
CA VAL A 279 14.84 25.60 5.24
C VAL A 279 15.33 26.32 3.98
N ASP A 280 14.52 27.18 3.37
CA ASP A 280 14.91 27.95 2.18
C ASP A 280 16.08 28.93 2.45
N GLU A 281 16.38 29.25 3.72
CA GLU A 281 17.38 30.23 4.14
C GLU A 281 18.70 29.58 4.59
N ILE A 282 18.80 28.25 4.62
CA ILE A 282 19.99 27.54 5.14
C ILE A 282 21.27 27.87 4.37
N HIS A 283 21.17 28.23 3.08
CA HIS A 283 22.34 28.62 2.29
C HIS A 283 23.03 29.88 2.83
N GLU A 284 22.29 30.78 3.49
CA GLU A 284 22.88 31.95 4.13
C GLU A 284 23.59 31.57 5.43
N VAL A 285 23.02 30.63 6.19
CA VAL A 285 23.61 30.07 7.40
C VAL A 285 24.91 29.34 7.08
N LEU A 286 24.93 28.55 6.01
CA LEU A 286 26.12 27.83 5.54
C LEU A 286 27.25 28.75 5.05
N LYS A 287 26.92 29.96 4.58
CA LYS A 287 27.88 30.97 4.08
C LYS A 287 28.47 31.87 5.16
N LYS A 288 27.90 31.91 6.37
CA LYS A 288 28.46 32.70 7.48
C LYS A 288 29.81 32.08 7.90
N LYS A 289 30.89 32.61 7.32
CA LYS A 289 32.25 32.45 7.84
C LYS A 289 32.33 33.03 9.24
N GLU A 290 33.09 32.37 10.12
CA GLU A 290 33.55 32.88 11.41
C GLU A 290 33.86 34.39 11.31
N ILE A 291 32.98 35.21 11.86
CA ILE A 291 33.34 36.54 12.32
C ILE A 291 33.11 36.50 13.82
N GLU A 292 34.20 36.26 14.57
CA GLU A 292 34.61 37.02 15.76
C GLU A 292 35.58 36.21 16.61
N ILE A 293 36.88 36.36 16.32
CA ILE A 293 37.86 36.53 17.40
C ILE A 293 38.82 37.65 16.97
N HIS A 294 38.46 38.89 17.33
CA HIS A 294 39.46 39.95 17.49
C HIS A 294 39.65 40.17 18.99
N TYR A 295 40.78 39.67 19.48
CA TYR A 295 41.37 40.05 20.78
C TYR A 295 41.76 41.53 20.79
#